data_AF-A0A820MMG3-F1
#
_entry.id   AF-A0A820MMG3-F1
#
_cell.length_a   1.000
_cell.length_b   1.000
_cell.length_c   1.000
_cell.angle_alpha   90.00
_cell.angle_beta   90.00
_cell.angle_gamma   90.00
#
_symmetry.space_group_name_H-M   'P 1'
#
loop_
_entity.id
_entity.type
_entity.pdbx_description
1 polymer ?
#
loop_
_entity_poly.entity_id
_entity_poly.type
_entity_poly.pdbx_seq_one_letter_code
_entity_poly.pdbx_strand_id
1 'polypeptide(L)' 'QNNGTCIDKINDYSCLCSPLFTGKYCEERLNLCNQDLNPCKNNGHCSIAENGY' A
#
# COMPACT_ATOMS: atom_id res chain seq x y z
N GLN A 1 -8.74 11.80 -8.19
CA GLN A 1 -8.90 11.24 -6.84
C GLN A 1 -7.89 10.11 -6.69
N ASN A 2 -6.91 10.28 -5.81
CA ASN A 2 -5.71 9.44 -5.71
C ASN A 2 -6.02 8.11 -5.01
N ASN A 3 -6.44 7.07 -5.75
CA ASN A 3 -6.47 5.65 -5.35
C ASN A 3 -6.91 5.31 -3.90
N GLY A 4 -7.77 6.13 -3.31
CA GLY A 4 -8.23 5.99 -1.94
C GLY A 4 -9.38 6.93 -1.58
N THR A 5 -10.08 6.61 -0.50
CA THR A 5 -11.19 7.38 0.05
C THR A 5 -10.75 8.07 1.33
N CYS A 6 -10.60 9.40 1.29
CA CYS A 6 -10.21 10.17 2.47
C CYS A 6 -11.41 10.41 3.37
N ILE A 7 -11.29 9.94 4.61
CA ILE A 7 -12.25 10.12 5.67
C ILE A 7 -11.74 11.26 6.56
N ASP A 8 -12.51 12.33 6.61
CA ASP A 8 -12.28 13.42 7.54
C ASP A 8 -12.49 12.94 8.99
N LYS A 9 -11.56 13.29 9.87
CA LYS A 9 -11.62 13.03 11.32
C LYS A 9 -11.58 14.38 12.05
N ILE A 10 -11.90 14.37 13.35
CA ILE A 10 -11.81 15.60 14.15
C ILE A 10 -10.35 16.06 14.19
N ASN A 11 -10.07 17.20 13.53
CA ASN A 11 -8.75 17.83 13.37
C ASN A 11 -7.68 17.00 12.61
N ASP A 12 -8.07 15.95 11.89
CA ASP A 12 -7.16 15.20 11.03
C ASP A 12 -7.94 14.58 9.88
N TYR A 13 -7.25 13.94 8.94
CA TYR A 13 -7.92 13.11 7.93
C TYR A 13 -7.12 11.82 7.77
N SER A 14 -7.81 10.73 7.48
CA SER A 14 -7.18 9.45 7.17
C SER A 14 -7.69 8.97 5.82
N CYS A 15 -6.79 8.67 4.89
CA CYS A 15 -7.17 8.08 3.62
C CYS A 15 -7.20 6.56 3.71
N LEU A 16 -8.34 5.96 3.36
CA LEU A 16 -8.45 4.54 3.07
C LEU A 16 -7.79 4.29 1.72
N CYS A 17 -6.57 3.79 1.75
CA CYS A 17 -5.82 3.47 0.55
C CYS A 17 -6.23 2.14 -0.04
N SER A 18 -6.07 2.01 -1.36
CA SER A 18 -6.13 0.71 -2.01
C SER A 18 -5.10 -0.24 -1.39
N PRO A 19 -5.30 -1.58 -1.42
CA PRO A 19 -4.44 -2.54 -0.71
C PRO A 19 -2.95 -2.49 -1.08
N LEU A 20 -2.61 -1.86 -2.21
CA LEU A 20 -1.25 -1.69 -2.72
C LEU A 20 -0.67 -0.29 -2.49
N PHE A 21 -1.33 0.54 -1.68
CA PHE A 21 -0.92 1.92 -1.41
C PHE A 21 -0.98 2.22 0.10
N THR A 22 -0.11 3.10 0.55
CA THR A 22 0.05 3.57 1.92
C THR A 22 0.46 5.04 1.91
N GLY A 23 0.64 5.64 3.09
CA GLY A 23 0.91 7.07 3.25
C GLY A 23 -0.36 7.87 3.56
N LYS A 24 -0.18 9.14 3.95
CA LYS A 24 -1.29 9.98 4.42
C LYS A 24 -2.29 10.28 3.29
N TYR A 25 -1.81 10.29 2.05
CA TYR A 25 -2.55 10.55 0.83
C TYR A 25 -2.57 9.36 -0.13
N CYS A 26 -2.18 8.17 0.33
CA CYS A 26 -2.03 6.97 -0.53
C CYS A 26 -1.03 7.18 -1.67
N GLU A 27 -0.01 8.00 -1.41
CA GLU A 27 1.04 8.41 -2.34
C GLU A 27 2.16 7.36 -2.46
N GLU A 28 2.32 6.52 -1.45
CA GLU A 28 3.36 5.49 -1.40
C GLU A 28 2.78 4.15 -1.86
N ARG A 29 3.47 3.42 -2.74
CA ARG A 29 3.08 2.04 -3.04
C ARG A 29 3.51 1.13 -1.89
N LEU A 30 2.60 0.27 -1.45
CA LEU A 30 2.89 -0.74 -0.45
C LEU A 30 3.87 -1.75 -1.04
N ASN A 31 5.07 -1.79 -0.46
CA ASN A 31 6.05 -2.81 -0.78
C ASN A 31 5.71 -4.10 -0.03
N LEU A 32 4.87 -4.94 -0.65
CA LEU A 32 4.53 -6.28 -0.14
C LEU A 32 5.74 -7.21 -0.02
N CYS A 33 6.88 -6.85 -0.62
CA CYS A 33 8.14 -7.59 -0.52
C CYS A 33 9.05 -7.06 0.59
N ASN A 34 8.61 -6.08 1.38
CA ASN A 34 9.34 -5.72 2.59
C ASN A 34 9.37 -6.93 3.55
N GLN A 35 10.37 -6.97 4.46
CA GLN A 35 10.57 -8.14 5.32
C GLN A 35 9.36 -8.47 6.19
N ASP A 36 8.55 -7.47 6.52
CA ASP A 36 7.39 -7.59 7.40
C ASP A 36 6.12 -8.12 6.70
N LEU A 37 5.99 -7.96 5.39
CA LEU A 37 4.81 -8.38 4.61
C LEU A 37 5.09 -9.44 3.55
N ASN A 38 6.36 -9.84 3.35
CA ASN A 38 6.76 -10.75 2.29
C ASN A 38 5.99 -12.09 2.36
N PRO A 39 5.06 -12.35 1.41
CA PRO A 39 4.32 -13.60 1.39
C PRO A 39 5.15 -14.75 0.81
N CYS A 40 6.26 -14.46 0.13
CA CYS A 40 7.11 -15.46 -0.52
C CYS A 40 7.95 -16.20 0.53
N LYS A 41 7.52 -17.43 0.85
CA LYS A 41 8.31 -18.39 1.64
C LYS A 41 9.17 -19.26 0.73
N ASN A 42 10.14 -19.99 1.30
CA ASN A 42 10.98 -20.98 0.60
C ASN A 42 11.81 -20.43 -0.58
N ASN A 43 12.60 -19.37 -0.35
CA ASN A 43 13.43 -18.75 -1.38
C ASN A 43 12.67 -18.20 -2.61
N GLY A 44 11.36 -17.96 -2.51
CA GLY A 44 10.60 -17.29 -3.54
C GLY A 44 11.13 -15.87 -3.81
N HIS A 45 11.28 -15.51 -5.09
CA HIS A 45 11.65 -14.15 -5.47
C HIS A 45 10.42 -13.25 -5.35
N CYS A 46 10.44 -12.31 -4.40
CA CYS A 46 9.38 -11.33 -4.27
C CYS A 46 9.69 -10.13 -5.15
N SER A 47 8.82 -9.85 -6.11
CA SER A 47 8.83 -8.64 -6.91
C SER A 47 7.60 -7.80 -6.60
N ILE A 48 7.80 -6.50 -6.40
CA ILE A 48 6.68 -5.55 -6.44
C ILE A 48 6.13 -5.57 -7.87
N ALA A 49 4.86 -5.92 -8.03
CA ALA A 49 4.20 -5.86 -9.33
C ALA A 49 3.99 -4.39 -9.70
N GLU A 50 5.03 -3.76 -10.25
CA GLU A 50 4.97 -2.34 -10.67
C GLU A 50 3.98 -2.13 -11.82
N ASN A 51 3.52 -3.21 -12.47
CA ASN A 51 2.57 -3.19 -13.59
C ASN A 51 1.45 -4.21 -13.39
N GLY A 52 0.58 -3.98 -12.41
CA GLY A 52 -0.54 -4.86 -12.04
C GLY A 52 -1.25 -5.55 -13.21
N TYR A 53 -0.92 -6.83 -13.39
CA TYR A 53 -1.66 -7.82 -14.15
C TYR A 53 -1.57 -9.16 -13.41
#